data_AF-A0A521YC14-F1
#
_entry.id   AF-A0A521YC14-F1
#
_cell.length_a   1.000
_cell.length_b   1.000
_cell.length_c   1.000
_cell.angle_alpha   90.00
_cell.angle_beta   90.00
_cell.angle_gamma   90.00
#
_symmetry.space_group_name_H-M   'P 1'
#
loop_
_entity.id
_entity.type
_entity.pdbx_description
1 polymer ?
#
loop_
_entity_poly.entity_id
_entity_poly.type
_entity_poly.pdbx_seq_one_letter_code
_entity_poly.pdbx_strand_id
1 'polypeptide(L)' 'MPRKYGKGAQEEVKKEMHRYKEGTARSGPAGKKVKNPKQAIAIGLSKARKKGVKVPAPPKKRKKS' A
#
# COMPACT_ATOMS: atom_id res chain seq x y z
N MET A 1 -7.02 7.95 21.13
CA MET A 1 -5.72 7.37 20.70
C MET A 1 -5.35 7.89 19.30
N PRO A 2 -4.08 8.29 19.05
CA PRO A 2 -3.64 8.67 17.71
C PRO A 2 -3.73 7.47 16.75
N ARG A 3 -4.31 7.66 15.57
CA ARG A 3 -4.37 6.61 14.54
C ARG A 3 -2.95 6.22 14.12
N LYS A 4 -2.67 4.91 14.03
CA LYS A 4 -1.38 4.37 13.52
C LYS A 4 -1.08 4.85 12.10
N TYR A 5 -2.13 4.97 11.27
CA TYR A 5 -2.05 5.46 9.89
C TYR A 5 -2.77 6.80 9.79
N GLY A 6 -2.18 7.76 9.07
CA GLY A 6 -2.84 9.04 8.77
C GLY A 6 -4.02 8.86 7.81
N LYS A 7 -4.93 9.85 7.76
CA LYS A 7 -6.11 9.81 6.87
C LYS A 7 -5.72 9.60 5.40
N GLY A 8 -4.71 10.33 4.91
CA GLY A 8 -4.25 10.17 3.53
C GLY A 8 -3.70 8.77 3.21
N ALA A 9 -3.14 8.05 4.20
CA ALA A 9 -2.70 6.68 3.98
C ALA A 9 -3.89 5.72 3.83
N GLN A 10 -4.94 5.94 4.62
CA GLN A 10 -6.19 5.18 4.49
C GLN A 10 -6.86 5.45 3.14
N GLU A 11 -6.83 6.70 2.66
CA GLU A 11 -7.38 7.06 1.36
C GLU A 11 -6.62 6.42 0.20
N GLU A 12 -5.28 6.41 0.22
CA GLU A 12 -4.49 5.74 -0.80
C GLU A 12 -4.76 4.23 -0.85
N VAL A 13 -4.87 3.59 0.32
CA VAL A 13 -5.25 2.17 0.41
C VAL A 13 -6.66 1.94 -0.12
N LYS A 14 -7.62 2.82 0.22
CA LYS A 14 -8.99 2.73 -0.29
C LYS A 14 -9.04 2.83 -1.81
N LYS A 15 -8.31 3.80 -2.40
CA LYS A 15 -8.20 3.98 -3.86
C LYS A 15 -7.60 2.75 -4.54
N GLU A 16 -6.53 2.18 -3.98
CA GLU A 16 -5.90 0.99 -4.55
C GLU A 16 -6.80 -0.25 -4.42
N MET A 17 -7.50 -0.38 -3.30
CA MET A 17 -8.49 -1.45 -3.09
C MET A 17 -9.68 -1.33 -4.05
N HIS A 18 -10.10 -0.10 -4.39
CA HIS A 18 -11.14 0.13 -5.40
C HIS A 18 -10.70 -0.41 -6.76
N ARG A 19 -9.51 0.01 -7.23
CA ARG A 19 -8.91 -0.48 -8.48
C ARG A 19 -8.73 -1.99 -8.49
N TYR A 20 -8.42 -2.59 -7.35
CA TYR A 20 -8.32 -4.03 -7.22
C TYR A 20 -9.69 -4.71 -7.41
N LYS A 21 -10.74 -4.20 -6.76
CA LYS A 21 -12.12 -4.70 -6.91
C LYS A 21 -12.63 -4.56 -8.33
N GLU A 22 -12.22 -3.51 -9.04
CA GLU A 22 -12.51 -3.29 -10.46
C GLU A 22 -11.65 -4.16 -11.40
N GLY A 23 -10.65 -4.88 -10.87
CA GLY A 23 -9.74 -5.70 -11.67
C GLY A 23 -8.70 -4.93 -12.47
N THR A 24 -8.55 -3.63 -12.24
CA THR A 24 -7.65 -2.71 -12.97
C THR A 24 -6.32 -2.46 -12.24
N ALA A 25 -6.20 -2.83 -10.97
CA ALA A 25 -4.97 -2.63 -10.20
C ALA A 25 -3.78 -3.40 -10.81
N ARG A 26 -2.70 -2.67 -11.11
CA ARG A 26 -1.43 -3.18 -11.63
C ARG A 26 -0.27 -2.85 -10.70
N SER A 27 0.79 -3.65 -10.78
CA SER A 27 1.96 -3.57 -9.92
C SER A 27 3.26 -3.69 -10.71
N GLY A 28 4.28 -2.97 -10.24
CA GLY A 28 5.63 -2.99 -10.80
C GLY A 28 5.75 -2.34 -12.19
N PRO A 29 6.98 -2.25 -12.72
CA PRO A 29 7.25 -1.68 -14.04
C PRO A 29 6.61 -2.48 -15.19
N ALA A 30 6.49 -3.80 -15.02
CA ALA A 30 5.88 -4.70 -16.02
C ALA A 30 4.34 -4.70 -16.00
N GLY A 31 3.68 -3.84 -15.19
CA GLY A 31 2.22 -3.72 -15.21
C GLY A 31 1.45 -5.00 -14.83
N LYS A 32 2.02 -5.86 -13.99
CA LYS A 32 1.42 -7.15 -13.61
C LYS A 32 0.14 -6.92 -12.81
N LYS A 33 -0.93 -7.66 -13.14
CA LYS A 33 -2.22 -7.59 -12.42
C LYS A 33 -2.02 -7.96 -10.94
N VAL A 34 -2.63 -7.19 -10.05
CA VAL A 34 -2.61 -7.48 -8.62
C VAL A 34 -3.45 -8.72 -8.36
N LYS A 35 -2.86 -9.71 -7.69
CA LYS A 35 -3.47 -11.04 -7.53
C LYS A 35 -4.25 -11.20 -6.23
N ASN A 36 -3.95 -10.38 -5.21
CA ASN A 36 -4.59 -10.50 -3.91
C ASN A 36 -4.80 -9.14 -3.22
N PRO A 37 -5.76 -9.06 -2.28
CA PRO A 37 -6.06 -7.82 -1.54
C PRO A 37 -4.88 -7.32 -0.71
N LYS A 38 -4.08 -8.24 -0.13
CA LYS A 38 -2.90 -7.90 0.68
C LYS A 38 -1.87 -7.11 -0.14
N GLN A 39 -1.68 -7.48 -1.40
CA GLN A 39 -0.79 -6.79 -2.34
C GLN A 39 -1.34 -5.42 -2.71
N ALA A 40 -2.65 -5.27 -2.92
CA ALA A 40 -3.28 -3.96 -3.14
C ALA A 40 -3.06 -3.03 -1.93
N ILE A 41 -3.25 -3.53 -0.71
CA ILE A 41 -2.97 -2.77 0.52
C ILE A 41 -1.49 -2.37 0.58
N ALA A 42 -0.57 -3.28 0.28
CA ALA A 42 0.86 -2.99 0.28
C ALA A 42 1.24 -1.91 -0.76
N ILE A 43 0.62 -1.92 -1.93
CA ILE A 43 0.81 -0.90 -2.97
C ILE A 43 0.26 0.46 -2.49
N GLY A 44 -0.95 0.48 -1.92
CA GLY A 44 -1.55 1.69 -1.35
C GLY A 44 -0.69 2.30 -0.24
N LEU A 45 -0.17 1.47 0.68
CA LEU A 45 0.75 1.91 1.73
C LEU A 45 2.09 2.41 1.17
N SER A 46 2.60 1.80 0.10
CA SER A 46 3.81 2.25 -0.59
C SER A 46 3.61 3.63 -1.26
N LYS A 47 2.46 3.85 -1.91
CA LYS A 47 2.09 5.16 -2.47
C LYS A 47 1.95 6.22 -1.38
N ALA A 48 1.31 5.88 -0.26
CA ALA A 48 1.18 6.78 0.88
C ALA A 48 2.54 7.22 1.44
N ARG A 49 3.51 6.28 1.56
CA ARG A 49 4.89 6.59 1.96
C ARG A 49 5.57 7.53 0.97
N LYS A 50 5.46 7.27 -0.33
CA LYS A 50 6.02 8.14 -1.38
C LYS A 50 5.46 9.56 -1.34
N LYS A 51 4.18 9.70 -0.96
CA LYS A 51 3.51 10.99 -0.78
C LYS A 51 3.83 11.69 0.54
N GLY A 52 4.70 11.11 1.39
CA GLY A 52 5.05 11.70 2.68
C GLY A 52 3.94 11.62 3.74
N VAL A 53 2.90 10.82 3.51
CA VAL A 53 1.79 10.69 4.47
C VAL A 53 2.25 9.85 5.66
N LYS A 54 1.67 10.12 6.85
CA LYS A 54 1.94 9.36 8.07
C LYS A 54 1.63 7.87 7.89
N VAL A 55 2.68 7.07 7.72
CA VAL A 55 2.64 5.61 7.67
C VAL A 55 3.69 5.07 8.65
N PRO A 56 3.36 4.07 9.49
CA PRO A 56 4.34 3.42 10.34
C PRO A 56 5.55 2.92 9.56
N ALA A 57 6.72 3.06 10.18
CA ALA A 57 7.95 2.49 9.65
C ALA A 57 7.77 0.98 9.43
N PRO A 58 8.30 0.42 8.33
CA PRO A 58 8.33 -1.02 8.18
C PRO A 58 9.14 -1.63 9.34
N PRO A 59 8.78 -2.83 9.80
CA PRO A 59 9.59 -3.53 10.80
C PRO A 59 11.03 -3.69 10.28
N LYS A 60 12.01 -3.55 11.17
CA LYS A 60 13.42 -3.79 10.83
C LYS A 60 13.53 -5.17 10.19
N LYS A 61 14.01 -5.26 8.96
CA LYS A 61 14.30 -6.54 8.33
C LYS A 61 15.35 -7.23 9.20
N ARG A 62 15.04 -8.43 9.73
CA ARG A 62 16.08 -9.29 10.31
C ARG A 62 17.12 -9.50 9.20
N LYS A 63 18.39 -9.19 9.46
CA LYS A 63 19.47 -9.59 8.57
C LYS A 63 19.35 -11.11 8.42
N LYS A 64 19.03 -11.60 7.23
CA LYS A 64 19.27 -13.00 6.91
C LYS A 64 20.79 -13.11 6.82
N SER A 65 21.36 -13.91 7.72
CA SER A 65 22.71 -14.45 7.54
C SER A 65 22.72 -15.38 6.34
#